data_AF-S7NZ41-F1
#
_entry.id   AF-S7NZ41-F1
#
_cell.length_a   1.000
_cell.length_b   1.000
_cell.length_c   1.000
_cell.angle_alpha   90.00
_cell.angle_beta   90.00
_cell.angle_gamma   90.00
#
_symmetry.space_group_name_H-M   'P 1'
#
loop_
_entity.id
_entity.type
_entity.pdbx_description
1 polymer ?
#
loop_
_entity_poly.entity_id
_entity_poly.type
_entity_poly.pdbx_seq_one_letter_code
_entity_poly.pdbx_strand_id
1 'polypeptide(L)'
;MAEILDLKGRGGKDAAVEIEDRRILSCVHFMTLKKLNRLAHVRVKKGRDQTHEAKQKVDACHLQLQNLLYELMHLQKEITTCLEFKSKHEEIDLVSVKEFYQEAPPDISKAEITMGDPHQQTLARLDGSWSSGKCWWRSTESPSPTRRRSLRRLK
;
A
#
# COMPACT_ATOMS: atom_id res chain seq x y z
N MET A 1 38.63 -10.06 50.45
CA MET A 1 39.61 -11.07 49.98
C MET A 1 41.04 -10.65 50.28
N ALA A 2 41.47 -9.43 49.96
CA ALA A 2 42.80 -8.91 50.33
C ALA A 2 43.06 -9.01 51.85
N GLU A 3 42.11 -8.55 52.68
CA GLU A 3 42.21 -8.62 54.16
C GLU A 3 42.35 -10.07 54.69
N ILE A 4 41.69 -11.05 54.07
CA ILE A 4 41.82 -12.47 54.47
C ILE A 4 43.22 -13.01 54.13
N LEU A 5 43.82 -12.53 53.03
CA LEU A 5 45.17 -12.89 52.63
C LEU A 5 46.20 -12.33 53.63
N ASP A 6 46.02 -11.08 54.04
CA ASP A 6 46.87 -10.41 55.02
C ASP A 6 46.78 -11.06 56.41
N LEU A 7 45.57 -11.42 56.86
CA LEU A 7 45.34 -12.13 58.13
C LEU A 7 45.98 -13.53 58.15
N LYS A 8 45.95 -14.24 57.02
CA LYS A 8 46.64 -15.53 56.87
C LYS A 8 48.16 -15.41 56.95
N GLY A 9 48.74 -14.30 56.48
CA GLY A 9 50.17 -14.05 56.54
C GLY A 9 50.69 -13.74 57.95
N ARG A 10 49.86 -13.17 58.83
CA ARG A 10 50.23 -12.80 60.20
C ARG A 10 50.20 -13.98 61.19
N GLY A 11 49.29 -14.94 61.01
CA GLY A 11 49.14 -16.12 61.86
C GLY A 11 48.63 -15.81 63.29
N GLY A 12 48.00 -16.81 63.94
CA GLY A 12 47.49 -16.70 65.32
C GLY A 12 46.13 -17.37 65.53
N LYS A 13 45.78 -17.69 66.78
CA LYS A 13 44.47 -18.29 67.13
C LYS A 13 43.31 -17.32 66.91
N ASP A 14 43.49 -16.03 67.21
CA ASP A 14 42.46 -14.99 67.01
C ASP A 14 42.24 -14.69 65.52
N ALA A 15 43.30 -14.77 64.70
CA ALA A 15 43.20 -14.60 63.25
C ALA A 15 42.32 -15.66 62.58
N ALA A 16 42.22 -16.87 63.13
CA ALA A 16 41.37 -17.92 62.59
C ALA A 16 39.87 -17.60 62.74
N VAL A 17 39.48 -16.99 63.87
CA VAL A 17 38.10 -16.57 64.15
C VAL A 17 37.73 -15.40 63.23
N GLU A 18 38.58 -14.38 63.13
CA GLU A 18 38.34 -13.24 62.24
C GLU A 18 38.26 -13.64 60.76
N ILE A 19 39.08 -14.60 60.31
CA ILE A 19 39.00 -15.14 58.94
C ILE A 19 37.64 -15.78 58.68
N GLU A 20 37.07 -16.48 59.66
CA GLU A 20 35.77 -17.12 59.51
C GLU A 20 34.63 -16.09 59.46
N ASP A 21 34.67 -15.06 60.31
CA ASP A 21 33.71 -13.95 60.25
C ASP A 21 33.77 -13.22 58.90
N ARG A 22 34.98 -12.99 58.38
CA ARG A 22 35.18 -12.37 57.06
C ARG A 22 34.68 -13.26 55.91
N ARG A 23 34.76 -14.58 56.05
CA ARG A 23 34.15 -15.52 55.09
C ARG A 23 32.64 -15.46 55.13
N ILE A 24 32.04 -15.43 56.31
CA ILE A 24 30.57 -15.30 56.48
C ILE A 24 30.09 -14.00 55.84
N LEU A 25 30.75 -12.86 56.12
CA LEU A 25 30.45 -11.57 55.49
C LEU A 25 30.57 -11.64 53.96
N SER A 26 31.64 -12.26 53.45
CA SER A 26 31.81 -12.46 52.01
C SER A 26 30.68 -13.29 51.40
N CYS A 27 30.24 -14.36 52.08
CA CYS A 27 29.11 -15.19 51.65
C CYS A 27 27.82 -14.37 51.57
N VAL A 28 27.54 -13.53 52.57
CA VAL A 28 26.38 -12.62 52.55
C VAL A 28 26.48 -11.65 51.37
N HIS A 29 27.64 -11.04 51.13
CA HIS A 29 27.84 -10.17 49.96
C HIS A 29 27.61 -10.92 48.64
N PHE A 30 28.10 -12.15 48.50
CA PHE A 30 27.83 -12.98 47.32
C PHE A 30 26.34 -13.29 47.14
N MET A 31 25.61 -13.57 48.22
CA MET A 31 24.15 -13.76 48.18
C MET A 31 23.44 -12.49 47.71
N THR A 32 23.85 -11.32 48.21
CA THR A 32 23.28 -10.03 47.76
C THR A 32 23.58 -9.77 46.28
N LEU A 33 24.80 -10.05 45.81
CA LEU A 33 25.18 -9.95 44.40
C LEU A 33 24.33 -10.86 43.52
N LYS A 34 24.12 -12.12 43.91
CA LYS A 34 23.24 -13.06 43.19
C LYS A 34 21.80 -12.54 43.13
N LYS A 35 21.28 -12.00 44.24
CA LYS A 35 19.95 -11.39 44.27
C LYS A 35 19.84 -10.21 43.31
N LEU A 36 20.82 -9.30 43.33
CA LEU A 36 20.87 -8.14 42.43
C LEU A 36 20.97 -8.56 40.96
N ASN A 37 21.78 -9.57 40.64
CA ASN A 37 21.89 -10.11 39.29
C ASN A 37 20.55 -10.69 38.80
N ARG A 38 19.85 -11.47 39.65
CA ARG A 38 18.50 -11.97 39.31
C ARG A 38 17.52 -10.82 39.05
N LEU A 39 17.54 -9.78 39.88
CA LEU A 39 16.70 -8.59 39.68
C LEU A 39 17.03 -7.85 38.38
N ALA A 40 18.32 -7.76 38.03
CA ALA A 40 18.76 -7.17 36.76
C ALA A 40 18.21 -7.97 35.56
N HIS A 41 18.30 -9.30 35.58
CA HIS A 41 17.73 -10.15 34.53
C HIS A 41 16.22 -9.99 34.41
N VAL A 42 15.49 -9.91 35.52
CA VAL A 42 14.04 -9.66 35.52
C VAL A 42 13.72 -8.30 34.89
N ARG A 43 14.48 -7.26 35.25
CA ARG A 43 14.30 -5.90 34.69
C ARG A 43 14.55 -5.88 33.19
N VAL A 44 15.63 -6.52 32.73
CA VAL A 44 15.96 -6.61 31.30
C VAL A 44 14.87 -7.36 30.53
N LYS A 45 14.41 -8.50 31.05
CA LYS A 45 13.30 -9.26 30.44
C LYS A 45 12.04 -8.40 30.34
N LYS A 46 11.65 -7.73 31.42
CA LYS A 46 10.48 -6.83 31.43
C LYS A 46 10.62 -5.72 30.38
N GLY A 47 11.77 -5.05 30.31
CA GLY A 47 12.01 -4.01 29.31
C GLY A 47 11.91 -4.55 27.88
N ARG A 48 12.52 -5.70 27.61
CA ARG A 48 12.44 -6.35 26.31
C ARG A 48 11.00 -6.69 25.93
N ASP A 49 10.26 -7.33 26.83
CA ASP A 49 8.87 -7.75 26.57
C ASP A 49 7.97 -6.52 26.33
N GLN A 50 8.16 -5.43 27.08
CA GLN A 50 7.47 -4.15 26.84
C GLN A 50 7.78 -3.54 25.47
N THR A 51 9.06 -3.48 25.08
CA THR A 51 9.45 -2.98 23.76
C THR A 51 8.93 -3.86 22.63
N HIS A 52 8.88 -5.17 22.86
CA HIS A 52 8.37 -6.13 21.89
C HIS A 52 6.86 -5.97 21.68
N GLU A 53 6.09 -5.80 22.76
CA GLU A 53 4.66 -5.56 22.68
C GLU A 53 4.34 -4.25 21.96
N ALA A 54 5.07 -3.16 22.27
CA ALA A 54 4.92 -1.89 21.56
C ALA A 54 5.26 -2.03 20.07
N LYS A 55 6.33 -2.76 19.74
CA LYS A 55 6.69 -3.05 18.35
C LYS A 55 5.59 -3.81 17.62
N GLN A 56 5.02 -4.86 18.23
CA GLN A 56 3.93 -5.63 17.62
C GLN A 56 2.71 -4.75 17.28
N LYS A 57 2.36 -3.80 18.16
CA LYS A 57 1.28 -2.84 17.91
C LYS A 57 1.59 -1.94 16.70
N VAL A 58 2.82 -1.44 16.62
CA VAL A 58 3.27 -0.63 15.47
C VAL A 58 3.24 -1.44 14.17
N ASP A 59 3.74 -2.68 14.20
CA ASP A 59 3.74 -3.57 13.03
C ASP A 59 2.31 -3.87 12.55
N ALA A 60 1.35 -4.06 13.46
CA ALA A 60 -0.06 -4.25 13.12
C ALA A 60 -0.68 -3.00 12.47
N CYS A 61 -0.44 -1.82 13.03
CA CYS A 61 -0.90 -0.56 12.42
C CYS A 61 -0.23 -0.33 11.05
N HIS A 62 1.05 -0.66 10.91
CA HIS A 62 1.77 -0.55 9.65
C HIS A 62 1.16 -1.47 8.59
N LEU A 63 0.76 -2.70 8.95
CA LEU A 63 0.08 -3.61 8.03
C LEU A 63 -1.28 -3.03 7.57
N GLN A 64 -2.07 -2.45 8.49
CA GLN A 64 -3.32 -1.78 8.12
C GLN A 64 -3.09 -0.61 7.16
N LEU A 65 -2.05 0.19 7.40
CA LEU A 65 -1.67 1.26 6.50
C LEU A 65 -1.31 0.74 5.10
N GLN A 66 -0.53 -0.35 5.01
CA GLN A 66 -0.19 -0.94 3.71
C GLN A 66 -1.42 -1.43 2.94
N ASN A 67 -2.40 -2.02 3.63
CA ASN A 67 -3.67 -2.43 3.01
C ASN A 67 -4.40 -1.23 2.39
N LEU A 68 -4.52 -0.13 3.13
CA LEU A 68 -5.17 1.10 2.64
C LEU A 68 -4.40 1.74 1.48
N LEU A 69 -3.07 1.76 1.54
CA LEU A 69 -2.25 2.26 0.44
C LEU A 69 -2.41 1.42 -0.83
N TYR A 70 -2.55 0.11 -0.67
CA TYR A 70 -2.83 -0.79 -1.78
C TYR A 70 -4.21 -0.52 -2.41
N GLU A 71 -5.25 -0.34 -1.58
CA GLU A 71 -6.59 0.03 -2.06
C GLU A 71 -6.57 1.36 -2.81
N LEU A 72 -5.91 2.39 -2.26
CA LEU A 72 -5.76 3.69 -2.92
C LEU A 72 -5.07 3.53 -4.28
N MET A 73 -3.96 2.82 -4.33
CA MET A 73 -3.23 2.56 -5.58
C MET A 73 -4.10 1.82 -6.60
N HIS A 74 -4.88 0.83 -6.16
CA HIS A 74 -5.80 0.09 -7.03
C HIS A 74 -6.85 1.01 -7.64
N LEU A 75 -7.56 1.78 -6.81
CA LEU A 75 -8.57 2.74 -7.25
C LEU A 75 -7.98 3.79 -8.20
N GLN A 76 -6.77 4.29 -7.91
CA GLN A 76 -6.12 5.26 -8.78
C GLN A 76 -5.80 4.67 -10.17
N LYS A 77 -5.39 3.40 -10.24
CA LYS A 77 -5.17 2.69 -11.50
C LYS A 77 -6.49 2.49 -12.26
N GLU A 78 -7.56 2.13 -11.56
CA GLU A 78 -8.89 2.00 -12.17
C GLU A 78 -9.38 3.33 -12.75
N ILE A 79 -9.28 4.42 -11.99
CA ILE A 79 -9.62 5.77 -12.47
C ILE A 79 -8.80 6.13 -13.72
N THR A 80 -7.49 5.88 -13.69
CA THR A 80 -6.63 6.17 -14.84
C THR A 80 -7.05 5.35 -16.05
N THR A 81 -7.35 4.07 -15.86
CA THR A 81 -7.85 3.18 -16.93
C THR A 81 -9.19 3.65 -17.48
N CYS A 82 -10.10 4.10 -16.63
CA CYS A 82 -11.39 4.67 -17.03
C CYS A 82 -11.24 5.98 -17.80
N LEU A 83 -10.27 6.83 -17.43
CA LEU A 83 -9.99 8.09 -18.13
C LEU A 83 -9.26 7.87 -19.46
N GLU A 84 -8.39 6.85 -19.54
CA GLU A 84 -7.70 6.45 -20.77
C GLU A 84 -8.62 5.70 -21.74
N PHE A 85 -9.81 5.28 -21.28
CA PHE A 85 -10.79 4.62 -22.13
C PHE A 85 -11.32 5.59 -23.19
N LYS A 86 -10.68 5.56 -24.35
CA LYS A 86 -11.20 6.17 -25.57
C LYS A 86 -12.15 5.20 -26.23
N SER A 87 -13.41 5.57 -26.30
CA SER A 87 -14.40 4.75 -27.00
C SER A 87 -14.33 5.03 -28.49
N LYS A 88 -14.51 3.98 -29.30
CA LYS A 88 -14.42 4.05 -30.76
C LYS A 88 -15.36 5.07 -31.40
N HIS A 89 -16.40 5.53 -30.69
CA HIS A 89 -17.34 6.54 -31.17
C HIS A 89 -16.78 7.96 -31.21
N GLU A 90 -15.63 8.23 -30.61
CA GLU A 90 -14.94 9.52 -30.76
C GLU A 90 -14.18 9.63 -32.10
N GLU A 91 -13.79 8.50 -32.70
CA GLU A 91 -13.12 8.45 -34.02
C GLU A 91 -14.12 8.49 -35.19
N ILE A 92 -15.40 8.64 -34.88
CA ILE A 92 -16.51 8.58 -35.83
C ILE A 92 -16.80 9.98 -36.35
N ASP A 93 -16.40 10.25 -37.60
CA ASP A 93 -16.72 11.52 -38.29
C ASP A 93 -18.23 11.61 -38.57
N LEU A 94 -18.95 12.26 -37.65
CA LEU A 94 -20.38 12.49 -37.73
C LEU A 94 -20.72 13.64 -38.68
N VAL A 95 -21.86 13.51 -39.36
CA VAL A 95 -22.48 14.57 -40.17
C VAL A 95 -22.75 15.81 -39.31
N SER A 96 -22.63 16.99 -39.92
CA SER A 96 -22.81 18.25 -39.23
C SER A 96 -24.22 18.37 -38.66
N VAL A 97 -24.35 19.04 -37.50
CA VAL A 97 -25.63 19.19 -36.79
C VAL A 97 -26.74 19.75 -37.69
N LYS A 98 -26.38 20.67 -38.61
CA LYS A 98 -27.33 21.31 -39.52
C LYS A 98 -27.88 20.36 -40.59
N GLU A 99 -27.03 19.51 -41.16
CA GLU A 99 -27.42 18.52 -42.18
C GLU A 99 -28.28 17.42 -41.53
N PHE A 100 -27.97 17.00 -40.30
CA PHE A 100 -28.76 16.01 -39.58
C PHE A 100 -30.21 16.45 -39.32
N TYR A 101 -30.43 17.68 -38.84
CA TYR A 101 -31.79 18.18 -38.57
C TYR A 101 -32.61 18.47 -39.83
N GLN A 102 -31.97 18.58 -41.00
CA GLN A 102 -32.65 18.80 -42.29
C GLN A 102 -33.14 17.50 -42.93
N GLU A 103 -32.37 16.41 -42.80
CA GLU A 103 -32.66 15.15 -43.48
C GLU A 103 -33.27 14.08 -42.57
N ALA A 104 -33.08 14.17 -41.24
CA ALA A 104 -33.57 13.16 -40.32
C ALA A 104 -35.10 13.28 -40.12
N PRO A 105 -35.85 12.17 -40.18
CA PRO A 105 -37.27 12.13 -39.84
C PRO A 105 -37.52 12.66 -38.41
N PRO A 106 -38.67 13.31 -38.16
CA PRO A 106 -39.00 13.90 -36.87
C PRO A 106 -39.03 12.86 -35.72
N ASP A 107 -39.33 11.60 -36.04
CA ASP A 107 -39.34 10.48 -35.09
C ASP A 107 -37.96 10.17 -34.49
N ILE A 108 -36.87 10.46 -35.22
CA ILE A 108 -35.48 10.20 -34.80
C ILE A 108 -34.80 11.49 -34.30
N SER A 109 -35.09 12.61 -34.96
CA SER A 109 -34.50 13.92 -34.67
C SER A 109 -34.87 14.46 -33.27
N LYS A 110 -36.13 14.26 -32.83
CA LYS A 110 -36.66 14.67 -31.52
C LYS A 110 -36.07 16.00 -31.00
N ALA A 111 -36.13 17.05 -31.83
CA ALA A 111 -35.39 18.29 -31.63
C ALA A 111 -35.61 18.97 -30.26
N GLU A 112 -36.76 18.75 -29.62
CA GLU A 112 -37.08 19.28 -28.28
C GLU A 112 -36.19 18.72 -27.15
N ILE A 113 -35.75 17.47 -27.26
CA ILE A 113 -34.94 16.79 -26.22
C ILE A 113 -33.45 16.84 -26.61
N THR A 114 -33.19 16.70 -27.90
CA THR A 114 -31.84 16.55 -28.46
C THR A 114 -31.03 17.86 -28.45
N MET A 115 -31.68 19.02 -28.49
CA MET A 115 -31.00 20.34 -28.52
C MET A 115 -30.47 20.80 -27.15
N GLY A 116 -30.92 20.17 -26.06
CA GLY A 116 -30.51 20.53 -24.69
C GLY A 116 -29.34 19.73 -24.13
N ASP A 117 -29.05 18.54 -24.67
CA ASP A 117 -28.00 17.65 -24.18
C ASP A 117 -27.07 17.16 -25.33
N PRO A 118 -25.78 17.54 -25.32
CA PRO A 118 -24.80 17.08 -26.31
C PRO A 118 -24.68 15.55 -26.43
N HIS A 119 -24.90 14.81 -25.35
CA HIS A 119 -24.83 13.35 -25.37
C HIS A 119 -26.02 12.76 -26.14
N GLN A 120 -27.24 13.20 -25.83
CA GLN A 120 -28.46 12.81 -26.55
C GLN A 120 -28.38 13.19 -28.03
N GLN A 121 -27.78 14.33 -28.35
CA GLN A 121 -27.51 14.74 -29.72
C GLN A 121 -26.57 13.81 -30.48
N THR A 122 -25.58 13.26 -29.80
CA THR A 122 -24.64 12.31 -30.41
C THR A 122 -25.28 10.94 -30.60
N LEU A 123 -26.09 10.47 -29.64
CA LEU A 123 -26.87 9.24 -29.75
C LEU A 123 -27.88 9.28 -30.89
N ALA A 124 -28.69 10.35 -30.99
CA ALA A 124 -29.66 10.50 -32.07
C ALA A 124 -29.01 10.54 -33.46
N ARG A 125 -27.82 11.16 -33.57
CA ARG A 125 -27.02 11.17 -34.81
C ARG A 125 -26.50 9.78 -35.18
N LEU A 126 -26.03 9.01 -34.21
CA LEU A 126 -25.63 7.62 -34.41
C LEU A 126 -26.85 6.77 -34.82
N ASP A 127 -27.95 6.81 -34.08
CA ASP A 127 -29.16 6.02 -34.37
C ASP A 127 -29.77 6.33 -35.74
N GLY A 128 -29.73 7.60 -36.17
CA GLY A 128 -30.16 8.00 -37.51
C GLY A 128 -29.28 7.42 -38.62
N SER A 129 -27.96 7.39 -38.42
CA SER A 129 -27.04 6.76 -39.38
C SER A 129 -27.27 5.26 -39.51
N TRP A 130 -27.54 4.57 -38.40
CA TRP A 130 -27.79 3.12 -38.40
C TRP A 130 -29.16 2.77 -38.98
N SER A 131 -30.21 3.48 -38.57
CA SER A 131 -31.60 3.20 -38.99
C SER A 131 -31.85 3.51 -40.47
N SER A 132 -31.15 4.49 -41.03
CA SER A 132 -31.28 4.83 -42.44
C SER A 132 -30.52 3.87 -43.38
N GLY A 133 -29.66 2.97 -42.85
CA GLY A 133 -28.79 2.11 -43.67
C GLY A 133 -27.82 2.86 -44.60
N LYS A 134 -27.72 4.18 -44.46
CA LYS A 134 -26.84 5.06 -45.23
C LYS A 134 -25.55 5.24 -44.42
N CYS A 135 -24.43 4.85 -45.02
CA CYS A 135 -23.09 5.01 -44.43
C CYS A 135 -22.74 6.52 -44.47
N TRP A 136 -23.14 7.28 -43.46
CA TRP A 136 -22.89 8.72 -43.34
C TRP A 136 -21.51 9.01 -42.74
N TRP A 137 -20.50 8.26 -43.17
CA TRP A 137 -19.10 8.47 -42.80
C TRP A 137 -18.44 9.24 -43.93
N ARG A 138 -17.72 10.34 -43.65
CA ARG A 138 -16.71 10.80 -44.61
C ARG A 138 -15.62 9.74 -44.61
N SER A 139 -15.56 8.91 -45.65
CA SER A 139 -14.39 8.07 -45.88
C SER A 139 -13.18 8.96 -46.16
N THR A 140 -12.42 9.31 -45.14
CA THR A 140 -11.03 9.74 -45.30
C THR A 140 -10.14 8.56 -44.93
N GLU A 141 -9.88 7.69 -45.91
CA GLU A 141 -8.74 6.80 -45.85
C GLU A 141 -7.46 7.65 -45.79
N SER A 142 -6.69 7.49 -44.73
CA SER A 142 -5.26 7.85 -44.70
C SER A 142 -4.56 6.77 -43.89
N PRO A 143 -3.90 5.79 -44.53
CA PRO A 143 -3.21 4.74 -43.79
C PRO A 143 -1.95 5.30 -43.14
N SER A 144 -1.97 5.47 -41.82
CA SER A 144 -0.75 5.67 -41.02
C SER A 144 0.12 4.40 -41.08
N PRO A 145 1.37 4.47 -41.56
CA PRO A 145 2.20 3.28 -41.79
C PRO A 145 3.00 2.92 -40.54
N THR A 146 2.37 2.44 -39.47
CA THR A 146 3.13 1.92 -38.32
C THR A 146 2.32 0.99 -37.43
N ARG A 147 2.32 -0.31 -37.77
CA ARG A 147 2.44 -1.46 -36.83
C ARG A 147 2.24 -2.79 -37.58
N ARG A 148 3.28 -3.22 -38.32
CA ARG A 148 3.55 -4.65 -38.52
C ARG A 148 4.64 -5.07 -37.53
N ARG A 149 4.46 -6.27 -36.97
CA ARG A 149 5.20 -6.94 -35.85
C ARG A 149 4.56 -6.57 -34.50
N SER A 150 4.00 -7.50 -33.73
CA SER A 150 4.47 -8.85 -33.43
C SER A 150 3.32 -9.79 -33.03
N LEU A 151 3.05 -10.80 -33.85
CA LEU A 151 2.37 -12.02 -33.41
C LEU A 151 3.04 -13.21 -34.12
N ARG A 152 4.20 -13.63 -33.59
CA ARG A 152 4.74 -14.99 -33.72
C ARG A 152 5.53 -15.32 -32.45
N ARG A 153 5.32 -16.54 -31.94
CA ARG A 153 5.74 -17.14 -30.65
C ARG A 153 4.73 -16.81 -29.54
N LEU A 154 4.09 -17.77 -28.88
CA LEU A 154 4.55 -19.10 -28.50
C LEU A 154 3.50 -20.20 -28.77
N LYS A 155 4.00 -21.35 -29.27
CA LYS A 155 3.58 -22.66 -28.77
C LYS A 155 4.22 -22.86 -27.41
#